data_AF-A0A4Y7PVX5-F1
#
_entry.id   AF-A0A4Y7PVX5-F1
#
_cell.length_a   1.000
_cell.length_b   1.000
_cell.length_c   1.000
_cell.angle_alpha   90.00
_cell.angle_beta   90.00
_cell.angle_gamma   90.00
#
_symmetry.space_group_name_H-M   'P 1'
#
loop_
_entity.id
_entity.type
_entity.pdbx_description
1 polymer ?
#
loop_
_entity_poly.entity_id
_entity_poly.type
_entity_poly.pdbx_seq_one_letter_code
_entity_poly.pdbx_strand_id
1 'polypeptide(L)'
;MSGTRLQRGVYTIGHSRHLVRVLCNERVCVGAGPKTPADNWTLIPYGDDLYAIYHTVSKRYVRAEGANVGCTLNWSSTLVAQWEIKFDSNGRAMICLAKRCDLSWSLKDDKSAVDLQCGSYVWELKMSPGQHSADDLFPDSQQLISGLKMSMNLAKAQAGENKKTFQINVENLPPSSEIKLPDSVLLTHVGHVVAEALPVKRPTSRPNSFEVSLLVKDPGRFGTLAKHVLQDEVVEVALRAENFSFVPSSGAIIESTYPLVKNFQVKGLDSFRNKVTLSEVEVCGNGGDHLRATAKATITNGSVGDLTAAIRVGVFTRGTKIGDANIKMLNLPIGTRTEVENWRLLPGHLERGNPTVLDFINDYLTTGNNLPISLVVDDISTDICGHKVVLPQLKLDSNLYIKGICAPFVTRVDAYIIQSFWKMLSGEFEVFVTFEFENPINALLTICSVDVEAYYGDILVTRLQKTFDSFTIPASGKEKSRADSPKFNVPLSIGFMDAISLFGEFLSSGALMAVKVVVKSAKVSVDGFVLEGLHFNLDRVSVRLNR
;
A
#
# COMPACT_ATOMS: atom_id res chain seq x y z
N MET A 1 -3.22 -11.54 -59.61
CA MET A 1 -3.77 -12.91 -59.49
C MET A 1 -4.40 -13.01 -58.12
N SER A 2 -5.71 -13.24 -58.03
CA SER A 2 -6.37 -13.52 -56.76
C SER A 2 -5.84 -14.86 -56.23
N GLY A 3 -5.05 -14.84 -55.16
CA GLY A 3 -4.49 -16.04 -54.55
C GLY A 3 -5.61 -17.01 -54.20
N THR A 4 -5.50 -18.25 -54.67
CA THR A 4 -6.39 -19.32 -54.22
C THR A 4 -5.99 -19.64 -52.78
N ARG A 5 -6.75 -19.12 -51.82
CA ARG A 5 -6.48 -19.34 -50.40
C ARG A 5 -6.57 -20.83 -50.11
N LEU A 6 -5.52 -21.42 -49.54
CA LEU A 6 -5.55 -22.80 -49.09
C LEU A 6 -6.56 -22.94 -47.96
N GLN A 7 -7.35 -24.00 -48.03
CA GLN A 7 -8.27 -24.35 -46.95
C GLN A 7 -7.47 -24.82 -45.73
N ARG A 8 -8.04 -24.64 -44.53
CA ARG A 8 -7.46 -25.26 -43.34
C ARG A 8 -7.61 -26.77 -43.47
N GLY A 9 -6.53 -27.52 -43.25
CA GLY A 9 -6.58 -28.98 -43.39
C GLY A 9 -5.23 -29.65 -43.21
N VAL A 10 -5.24 -30.97 -43.34
CA VAL A 10 -4.04 -31.81 -43.34
C VAL A 10 -3.56 -31.98 -44.77
N TYR A 11 -2.31 -31.64 -45.00
CA TYR A 11 -1.62 -31.65 -46.27
C TYR A 11 -0.43 -32.60 -46.21
N THR A 12 -0.06 -33.14 -47.36
CA THR A 12 1.27 -33.69 -47.58
C THR A 12 2.07 -32.66 -48.34
N ILE A 13 3.26 -32.32 -47.83
CA ILE A 13 4.20 -31.41 -48.46
C ILE A 13 5.31 -32.27 -49.10
N GLY A 14 5.56 -32.10 -50.40
CA GLY A 14 6.56 -32.88 -51.12
C GLY A 14 7.32 -32.07 -52.18
N HIS A 15 8.41 -32.62 -52.70
CA HIS A 15 9.25 -32.02 -53.74
C HIS A 15 9.60 -33.07 -54.80
N SER A 16 9.04 -32.94 -56.02
CA SER A 16 9.23 -33.71 -57.27
C SER A 16 9.29 -35.25 -57.23
N ARG A 17 9.97 -35.88 -56.25
CA ARG A 17 10.02 -37.33 -55.93
C ARG A 17 10.23 -37.66 -54.45
N HIS A 18 10.27 -36.67 -53.57
CA HIS A 18 10.53 -36.86 -52.15
C HIS A 18 9.46 -36.19 -51.28
N LEU A 19 9.14 -36.78 -50.13
CA LEU A 19 8.21 -36.20 -49.17
C LEU A 19 9.00 -35.41 -48.13
N VAL A 20 8.45 -34.29 -47.66
CA VAL A 20 8.98 -33.63 -46.46
C VAL A 20 8.65 -34.50 -45.28
N ARG A 21 9.68 -35.00 -44.60
CA ARG A 21 9.59 -35.94 -43.48
C ARG A 21 10.29 -35.40 -42.26
N VAL A 22 9.92 -35.96 -41.11
CA VAL A 22 10.68 -35.78 -39.89
C VAL A 22 11.66 -36.92 -39.75
N LEU A 23 12.94 -36.63 -40.00
CA LEU A 23 14.04 -37.53 -39.67
C LEU A 23 14.63 -37.08 -38.33
N CYS A 24 14.99 -38.05 -37.47
CA CYS A 24 15.50 -37.79 -36.12
C CYS A 24 16.65 -36.76 -36.13
N ASN A 25 16.71 -35.90 -35.10
CA ASN A 25 17.66 -34.79 -34.85
C ASN A 25 17.15 -33.36 -35.14
N GLU A 26 15.89 -33.08 -34.80
CA GLU A 26 15.36 -31.71 -34.71
C GLU A 26 15.47 -30.86 -36.01
N ARG A 27 15.54 -31.47 -37.18
CA ARG A 27 15.55 -30.74 -38.46
C ARG A 27 14.41 -31.16 -39.37
N VAL A 28 13.93 -30.22 -40.18
CA VAL A 28 13.00 -30.53 -41.27
C VAL A 28 13.80 -31.11 -42.42
N CYS A 29 13.54 -32.37 -42.76
CA CYS A 29 14.27 -33.11 -43.77
C CYS A 29 13.33 -33.58 -44.89
N VAL A 30 13.93 -34.09 -45.96
CA VAL A 30 13.19 -34.68 -47.07
C VAL A 30 13.68 -36.10 -47.25
N GLY A 31 12.74 -37.04 -47.42
CA GLY A 31 13.03 -38.47 -47.49
C GLY A 31 12.37 -39.14 -48.68
N ALA A 32 13.04 -40.14 -49.25
CA ALA A 32 12.46 -41.05 -50.23
C ALA A 32 11.77 -42.23 -49.50
N GLY A 33 10.60 -42.65 -49.96
CA GLY A 33 9.88 -43.81 -49.39
C GLY A 33 8.36 -43.73 -49.58
N PRO A 34 7.62 -44.78 -49.19
CA PRO A 34 6.15 -44.79 -49.24
C PRO A 34 5.58 -43.74 -48.27
N LYS A 35 4.47 -43.10 -48.66
CA LYS A 35 3.75 -42.14 -47.80
C LYS A 35 3.28 -42.84 -46.52
N THR A 36 3.60 -42.27 -45.38
CA THR A 36 3.18 -42.70 -44.05
C THR A 36 2.38 -41.60 -43.37
N PRO A 37 1.62 -41.91 -42.30
CA PRO A 37 0.95 -40.88 -41.49
C PRO A 37 1.92 -39.85 -40.88
N ALA A 38 3.21 -40.20 -40.73
CA ALA A 38 4.28 -39.30 -40.30
C ALA A 38 4.73 -38.28 -41.37
N ASP A 39 4.08 -38.29 -42.54
CA ASP A 39 4.30 -37.31 -43.62
C ASP A 39 3.14 -36.30 -43.73
N ASN A 40 2.25 -36.26 -42.72
CA ASN A 40 1.10 -35.36 -42.67
C ASN A 40 1.42 -34.07 -41.92
N TRP A 41 1.04 -32.95 -42.53
CA TRP A 41 1.31 -31.59 -42.07
C TRP A 41 0.01 -30.80 -42.01
N THR A 42 -0.31 -30.19 -40.89
CA THR A 42 -1.48 -29.32 -40.76
C THR A 42 -1.10 -27.90 -41.13
N LEU A 43 -1.82 -27.32 -42.10
CA LEU A 43 -1.74 -25.89 -42.39
C LEU A 43 -2.81 -25.14 -41.60
N ILE A 44 -2.38 -24.18 -40.78
CA ILE A 44 -3.28 -23.36 -39.94
C ILE A 44 -3.24 -21.92 -40.47
N PRO A 45 -4.35 -21.39 -41.03
CA PRO A 45 -4.35 -20.05 -41.61
C PRO A 45 -4.26 -18.95 -40.52
N TYR A 46 -3.44 -17.92 -40.77
CA TYR A 46 -3.26 -16.72 -39.93
C TYR A 46 -4.03 -15.48 -40.41
N GLY A 47 -4.50 -15.48 -41.67
CA GLY A 47 -5.01 -14.28 -42.37
C GLY A 47 -4.06 -13.88 -43.52
N ASP A 48 -4.54 -13.16 -44.53
CA ASP A 48 -3.75 -12.62 -45.64
C ASP A 48 -2.76 -13.62 -46.30
N ASP A 49 -3.23 -14.82 -46.63
CA ASP A 49 -2.41 -15.91 -47.22
C ASP A 49 -1.19 -16.37 -46.38
N LEU A 50 -1.20 -16.08 -45.08
CA LEU A 50 -0.22 -16.58 -44.12
C LEU A 50 -0.71 -17.86 -43.42
N TYR A 51 0.21 -18.77 -43.12
CA TYR A 51 -0.04 -20.08 -42.54
C TYR A 51 1.00 -20.44 -41.46
N ALA A 52 0.56 -21.12 -40.40
CA ALA A 52 1.44 -21.97 -39.59
C ALA A 52 1.57 -23.33 -40.27
N ILE A 53 2.76 -23.91 -40.24
CA ILE A 53 3.00 -25.29 -40.69
C ILE A 53 3.27 -26.13 -39.44
N TYR A 54 2.37 -27.06 -39.14
CA TYR A 54 2.40 -27.90 -37.95
C TYR A 54 2.56 -29.36 -38.35
N HIS A 55 3.49 -30.07 -37.70
CA HIS A 55 3.68 -31.50 -37.95
C HIS A 55 2.87 -32.34 -36.96
N THR A 56 1.91 -33.09 -37.48
CA THR A 56 0.87 -33.76 -36.67
C THR A 56 1.46 -34.82 -35.73
N VAL A 57 2.46 -35.58 -36.18
CA VAL A 57 3.02 -36.70 -35.39
C VAL A 57 4.01 -36.23 -34.33
N SER A 58 4.91 -35.29 -34.65
CA SER A 58 5.91 -34.79 -33.68
C SER A 58 5.33 -33.75 -32.72
N LYS A 59 4.12 -33.29 -32.99
CA LYS A 59 3.42 -32.24 -32.30
C LYS A 59 4.14 -30.88 -32.22
N ARG A 60 4.85 -30.48 -33.27
CA ARG A 60 5.67 -29.24 -33.28
C ARG A 60 5.41 -28.36 -34.50
N TYR A 61 5.63 -27.06 -34.35
CA TYR A 61 5.58 -26.08 -35.44
C TYR A 61 6.93 -25.98 -36.15
N VAL A 62 6.90 -25.69 -37.44
CA VAL A 62 8.11 -25.34 -38.20
C VAL A 62 8.49 -23.89 -37.93
N ARG A 63 9.76 -23.69 -37.58
CA ARG A 63 10.36 -22.38 -37.30
C ARG A 63 11.65 -22.23 -38.12
N ALA A 64 11.95 -21.01 -38.54
CA ALA A 64 13.28 -20.66 -39.06
C ALA A 64 14.22 -20.26 -37.92
N GLU A 65 15.41 -20.87 -37.84
CA GLU A 65 16.48 -20.43 -36.93
C GLU A 65 17.26 -19.27 -37.56
N GLY A 66 16.62 -18.10 -37.57
CA GLY A 66 17.13 -16.88 -38.20
C GLY A 66 16.34 -16.48 -39.44
N ALA A 67 16.69 -15.34 -40.02
CA ALA A 67 15.99 -14.72 -41.16
C ALA A 67 16.95 -14.42 -42.33
N ASN A 68 17.92 -15.31 -42.53
CA ASN A 68 18.96 -15.20 -43.56
C ASN A 68 18.97 -16.44 -44.46
N VAL A 69 19.62 -16.33 -45.62
CA VAL A 69 19.87 -17.46 -46.53
C VAL A 69 20.75 -18.49 -45.84
N GLY A 70 20.43 -19.78 -45.99
CA GLY A 70 21.14 -20.89 -45.36
C GLY A 70 20.74 -21.20 -43.92
N CYS A 71 19.70 -20.53 -43.40
CA CYS A 71 19.10 -20.87 -42.11
C CYS A 71 18.37 -22.22 -42.21
N THR A 72 18.66 -23.10 -41.27
CA THR A 72 17.98 -24.40 -41.14
C THR A 72 16.60 -24.23 -40.51
N LEU A 73 15.64 -25.02 -40.97
CA LEU A 73 14.33 -25.11 -40.36
C LEU A 73 14.37 -26.05 -39.15
N ASN A 74 14.05 -25.53 -37.97
CA ASN A 74 13.97 -26.27 -36.71
C ASN A 74 12.51 -26.27 -36.20
N TRP A 75 12.28 -26.99 -35.12
CA TRP A 75 10.99 -27.16 -34.48
C TRP A 75 10.84 -26.22 -33.30
N SER A 76 9.61 -25.81 -33.04
CA SER A 76 9.27 -25.19 -31.76
C SER A 76 7.93 -25.70 -31.25
N SER A 77 7.84 -25.90 -29.94
CA SER A 77 6.58 -26.13 -29.24
C SER A 77 5.86 -24.82 -28.89
N THR A 78 6.52 -23.66 -29.01
CA THR A 78 6.01 -22.39 -28.48
C THR A 78 6.06 -21.21 -29.47
N LEU A 79 7.01 -21.21 -30.41
CA LEU A 79 7.20 -20.13 -31.37
C LEU A 79 6.73 -20.55 -32.77
N VAL A 80 5.66 -19.92 -33.24
CA VAL A 80 5.11 -20.19 -34.56
C VAL A 80 5.64 -19.18 -35.58
N ALA A 81 6.40 -19.65 -36.56
CA ALA A 81 6.74 -18.83 -37.71
C ALA A 81 5.52 -18.73 -38.65
N GLN A 82 5.34 -17.55 -39.24
CA GLN A 82 4.31 -17.32 -40.25
C GLN A 82 4.90 -17.58 -41.63
N TRP A 83 4.19 -18.33 -42.46
CA TRP A 83 4.62 -18.74 -43.80
C TRP A 83 3.62 -18.26 -44.84
N GLU A 84 4.09 -17.59 -45.89
CA GLU A 84 3.27 -17.24 -47.05
C GLU A 84 3.39 -18.34 -48.10
N ILE A 85 2.28 -18.85 -48.63
CA ILE A 85 2.29 -19.94 -49.62
C ILE A 85 1.76 -19.42 -50.96
N LYS A 86 2.63 -19.38 -51.98
CA LYS A 86 2.29 -18.91 -53.33
C LYS A 86 2.31 -20.06 -54.31
N PHE A 87 1.41 -20.04 -55.30
CA PHE A 87 1.34 -21.04 -56.35
C PHE A 87 1.74 -20.48 -57.70
N ASP A 88 2.49 -21.27 -58.49
CA ASP A 88 2.71 -21.00 -59.90
C ASP A 88 1.52 -21.50 -60.76
N SER A 89 1.59 -21.27 -62.07
CA SER A 89 0.57 -21.72 -63.03
C SER A 89 0.45 -23.25 -63.13
N ASN A 90 1.43 -23.99 -62.64
CA ASN A 90 1.47 -25.46 -62.66
C ASN A 90 1.00 -26.08 -61.33
N GLY A 91 0.54 -25.24 -60.38
CA GLY A 91 0.11 -25.69 -59.06
C GLY A 91 1.26 -26.05 -58.10
N ARG A 92 2.51 -25.69 -58.44
CA ARG A 92 3.65 -25.82 -57.52
C ARG A 92 3.67 -24.65 -56.55
N ALA A 93 3.97 -24.95 -55.31
CA ALA A 93 4.02 -24.00 -54.23
C ALA A 93 5.44 -23.50 -53.95
N MET A 94 5.51 -22.25 -53.52
CA MET A 94 6.65 -21.63 -52.87
C MET A 94 6.22 -21.27 -51.45
N ILE A 95 6.94 -21.78 -50.45
CA ILE A 95 6.66 -21.57 -49.03
C ILE A 95 7.67 -20.55 -48.51
N CYS A 96 7.24 -19.30 -48.33
CA CYS A 96 8.07 -18.16 -47.95
C CYS A 96 7.93 -17.82 -46.47
N LEU A 97 9.00 -17.33 -45.84
CA LEU A 97 8.89 -16.73 -44.51
C LEU A 97 8.11 -15.41 -44.61
N ALA A 98 7.11 -15.20 -43.76
CA ALA A 98 6.28 -14.00 -43.81
C ALA A 98 7.10 -12.72 -43.77
N LYS A 99 6.74 -11.73 -44.62
CA LYS A 99 7.44 -10.45 -44.82
C LYS A 99 8.85 -10.55 -45.43
N ARG A 100 9.30 -11.75 -45.80
CA ARG A 100 10.55 -12.04 -46.50
C ARG A 100 10.27 -13.01 -47.66
N CYS A 101 9.53 -12.54 -48.67
CA CYS A 101 9.22 -13.35 -49.86
C CYS A 101 10.48 -13.77 -50.65
N ASP A 102 11.61 -13.12 -50.37
CA ASP A 102 12.93 -13.48 -50.87
C ASP A 102 13.49 -14.76 -50.23
N LEU A 103 12.96 -15.21 -49.08
CA LEU A 103 13.39 -16.43 -48.40
C LEU A 103 12.29 -17.48 -48.45
N SER A 104 12.55 -18.56 -49.18
CA SER A 104 11.64 -19.70 -49.35
C SER A 104 12.29 -21.02 -48.97
N TRP A 105 11.47 -22.00 -48.64
CA TRP A 105 11.94 -23.36 -48.44
C TRP A 105 12.64 -23.87 -49.69
N SER A 106 13.81 -24.45 -49.51
CA SER A 106 14.64 -25.03 -50.56
C SER A 106 15.30 -26.29 -50.04
N LEU A 107 15.67 -27.19 -50.96
CA LEU A 107 16.47 -28.35 -50.64
C LEU A 107 17.95 -28.00 -50.80
N LYS A 108 18.78 -28.43 -49.84
CA LYS A 108 20.23 -28.43 -50.05
C LYS A 108 20.61 -29.35 -51.21
N ASP A 109 21.78 -29.10 -51.80
CA ASP A 109 22.32 -29.88 -52.92
C ASP A 109 22.44 -31.39 -52.60
N ASP A 110 22.60 -31.75 -51.33
CA ASP A 110 22.63 -33.14 -50.85
C ASP A 110 21.24 -33.79 -50.67
N LYS A 111 20.16 -33.02 -50.93
CA LYS A 111 18.74 -33.40 -50.81
C LYS A 111 18.33 -33.93 -49.43
N SER A 112 19.11 -33.68 -48.38
CA SER A 112 18.90 -34.27 -47.06
C SER A 112 18.16 -33.34 -46.08
N ALA A 113 18.28 -32.02 -46.26
CA ALA A 113 17.71 -31.01 -45.36
C ALA A 113 16.98 -29.89 -46.11
N VAL A 114 15.96 -29.32 -45.46
CA VAL A 114 15.26 -28.12 -45.93
C VAL A 114 15.83 -26.87 -45.26
N ASP A 115 16.31 -25.94 -46.07
CA ASP A 115 16.85 -24.64 -45.65
C ASP A 115 16.12 -23.49 -46.34
N LEU A 116 16.34 -22.27 -45.86
CA LEU A 116 15.87 -21.05 -46.52
C LEU A 116 16.83 -20.60 -47.63
N GLN A 117 16.36 -20.50 -48.87
CA GLN A 117 17.06 -19.91 -50.01
C GLN A 117 16.14 -19.03 -50.87
N CYS A 118 16.72 -18.34 -51.85
CA CYS A 118 15.99 -17.46 -52.75
C CYS A 118 14.97 -18.22 -53.64
N GLY A 119 13.73 -17.75 -53.56
CA GLY A 119 12.49 -18.17 -54.24
C GLY A 119 12.57 -19.23 -55.34
N SER A 120 12.09 -20.45 -55.05
CA SER A 120 11.78 -21.46 -56.08
C SER A 120 10.42 -22.14 -55.85
N TYR A 121 9.63 -22.29 -56.92
CA TYR A 121 8.34 -22.99 -56.92
C TYR A 121 8.55 -24.48 -57.16
N VAL A 122 8.90 -25.19 -56.09
CA VAL A 122 9.33 -26.58 -56.18
C VAL A 122 8.54 -27.55 -55.29
N TRP A 123 7.63 -27.02 -54.47
CA TRP A 123 6.87 -27.82 -53.51
C TRP A 123 5.50 -28.22 -54.08
N GLU A 124 5.02 -29.40 -53.74
CA GLU A 124 3.66 -29.87 -54.02
C GLU A 124 2.92 -29.99 -52.69
N LEU A 125 1.74 -29.35 -52.59
CA LEU A 125 0.84 -29.51 -51.46
C LEU A 125 -0.40 -30.29 -51.89
N LYS A 126 -0.59 -31.47 -51.32
CA LYS A 126 -1.76 -32.32 -51.58
C LYS A 126 -2.57 -32.47 -50.31
N MET A 127 -3.82 -32.01 -50.32
CA MET A 127 -4.73 -32.19 -49.20
C MET A 127 -5.02 -33.68 -49.02
N SER A 128 -4.86 -34.19 -47.80
CA SER A 128 -5.17 -35.60 -47.49
C SER A 128 -6.69 -35.78 -47.43
N PRO A 129 -7.25 -36.77 -48.14
CA PRO A 129 -8.69 -37.05 -48.08
C PRO A 129 -9.02 -37.70 -46.73
N GLY A 130 -9.53 -36.90 -45.79
CA GLY A 130 -9.99 -37.36 -44.48
C GLY A 130 -10.73 -36.24 -43.74
N GLN A 131 -11.90 -36.55 -43.20
CA GLN A 131 -12.61 -35.68 -42.24
C GLN A 131 -11.77 -35.60 -40.97
N HIS A 132 -10.97 -34.56 -40.81
CA HIS A 132 -10.33 -34.27 -39.54
C HIS A 132 -11.29 -33.49 -38.66
N SER A 133 -11.57 -34.02 -37.47
CA SER A 133 -12.32 -33.30 -36.42
C SER A 133 -11.58 -32.01 -36.06
N ALA A 134 -12.33 -30.97 -35.69
CA ALA A 134 -11.76 -29.73 -35.17
C ALA A 134 -10.81 -29.96 -33.97
N ASP A 135 -10.97 -31.08 -33.26
CA ASP A 135 -10.15 -31.50 -32.13
C ASP A 135 -8.69 -31.83 -32.50
N ASP A 136 -8.42 -32.28 -33.73
CA ASP A 136 -7.05 -32.57 -34.20
C ASP A 136 -6.23 -31.30 -34.50
N LEU A 137 -6.90 -30.13 -34.53
CA LEU A 137 -6.32 -28.88 -35.02
C LEU A 137 -5.79 -27.95 -33.91
N PHE A 138 -6.01 -28.30 -32.64
CA PHE A 138 -5.35 -27.74 -31.46
C PHE A 138 -4.92 -28.89 -30.56
N PRO A 139 -3.73 -29.46 -30.82
CA PRO A 139 -3.23 -30.57 -30.04
C PRO A 139 -2.86 -30.01 -28.67
N ASP A 140 -3.74 -30.30 -27.72
CA ASP A 140 -3.63 -29.99 -26.30
C ASP A 140 -4.14 -28.58 -25.92
N SER A 141 -5.48 -28.44 -25.85
CA SER A 141 -6.14 -27.27 -25.24
C SER A 141 -5.59 -26.95 -23.85
N GLN A 142 -5.08 -27.95 -23.11
CA GLN A 142 -4.36 -27.76 -21.85
C GLN A 142 -3.03 -27.01 -22.02
N GLN A 143 -2.25 -27.28 -23.07
CA GLN A 143 -1.02 -26.52 -23.35
C GLN A 143 -1.34 -25.08 -23.70
N LEU A 144 -2.36 -24.83 -24.51
CA LEU A 144 -2.83 -23.48 -24.83
C LEU A 144 -3.25 -22.74 -23.55
N ILE A 145 -4.10 -23.35 -22.72
CA ILE A 145 -4.53 -22.81 -21.43
C ILE A 145 -3.34 -22.50 -20.53
N SER A 146 -2.35 -23.39 -20.45
CA SER A 146 -1.16 -23.20 -19.62
C SER A 146 -0.32 -22.00 -20.07
N GLY A 147 -0.20 -21.78 -21.38
CA GLY A 147 0.58 -20.69 -21.98
C GLY A 147 -0.06 -19.31 -21.89
N LEU A 148 -1.39 -19.22 -21.69
CA LEU A 148 -2.08 -17.94 -21.50
C LEU A 148 -1.57 -17.23 -20.25
N LYS A 149 -1.28 -15.93 -20.39
CA LYS A 149 -1.04 -15.05 -19.25
C LYS A 149 -2.24 -14.16 -19.06
N MET A 150 -2.71 -14.04 -17.83
CA MET A 150 -3.80 -13.12 -17.49
C MET A 150 -3.31 -12.12 -16.48
N SER A 151 -3.69 -10.86 -16.65
CA SER A 151 -3.54 -9.82 -15.64
C SER A 151 -4.89 -9.21 -15.32
N MET A 152 -5.11 -8.86 -14.05
CA MET A 152 -6.32 -8.20 -13.58
C MET A 152 -5.93 -6.87 -12.96
N ASN A 153 -6.51 -5.78 -13.45
CA ASN A 153 -6.26 -4.42 -12.97
C ASN A 153 -7.59 -3.75 -12.63
N LEU A 154 -7.61 -2.83 -11.66
CA LEU A 154 -8.80 -2.00 -11.44
C LEU A 154 -8.99 -1.08 -12.65
N ALA A 155 -10.20 -1.08 -13.24
CA ALA A 155 -10.52 -0.16 -14.32
C ALA A 155 -10.72 1.25 -13.73
N LYS A 156 -10.52 2.30 -14.56
CA LYS A 156 -10.75 3.68 -14.11
C LYS A 156 -12.20 3.84 -13.68
N ALA A 157 -12.40 4.30 -12.43
CA ALA A 157 -13.72 4.60 -11.91
C ALA A 157 -14.44 5.59 -12.84
N GLN A 158 -15.65 5.23 -13.27
CA GLN A 158 -16.50 6.14 -14.04
C GLN A 158 -17.39 6.92 -13.08
N ALA A 159 -17.53 8.22 -13.33
CA ALA A 159 -18.34 9.10 -12.50
C ALA A 159 -19.78 8.58 -12.41
N GLY A 160 -20.26 8.28 -11.20
CA GLY A 160 -21.65 7.92 -10.91
C GLY A 160 -21.95 6.42 -10.76
N GLU A 161 -20.99 5.52 -10.96
CA GLU A 161 -21.19 4.08 -10.71
C GLU A 161 -20.49 3.63 -9.41
N ASN A 162 -21.27 3.18 -8.42
CA ASN A 162 -20.76 2.56 -7.18
C ASN A 162 -20.19 1.14 -7.40
N LYS A 163 -20.02 0.70 -8.65
CA LYS A 163 -19.52 -0.63 -8.98
C LYS A 163 -18.04 -0.55 -9.31
N LYS A 164 -17.21 -1.26 -8.56
CA LYS A 164 -15.79 -1.42 -8.90
C LYS A 164 -15.69 -2.37 -10.09
N THR A 165 -15.20 -1.86 -11.22
CA THR A 165 -14.94 -2.63 -12.44
C THR A 165 -13.46 -3.00 -12.51
N PHE A 166 -13.17 -4.18 -13.05
CA PHE A 166 -11.82 -4.71 -13.25
C PHE A 166 -11.61 -4.97 -14.72
N GLN A 167 -10.43 -4.59 -15.23
CA GLN A 167 -9.99 -4.93 -16.56
C GLN A 167 -9.14 -6.21 -16.49
N ILE A 168 -9.58 -7.25 -17.20
CA ILE A 168 -8.81 -8.47 -17.39
C ILE A 168 -8.15 -8.40 -18.76
N ASN A 169 -6.83 -8.53 -18.80
CA ASN A 169 -6.07 -8.62 -20.06
C ASN A 169 -5.56 -10.06 -20.22
N VAL A 170 -5.70 -10.60 -21.43
CA VAL A 170 -5.22 -11.92 -21.81
C VAL A 170 -4.11 -11.79 -22.83
N GLU A 171 -2.95 -12.30 -22.47
CA GLU A 171 -1.72 -12.31 -23.26
C GLU A 171 -1.39 -13.73 -23.73
N ASN A 172 -0.47 -13.84 -24.70
CA ASN A 172 -0.08 -15.09 -25.36
C ASN A 172 -1.22 -15.82 -26.06
N LEU A 173 -2.25 -15.08 -26.46
CA LEU A 173 -3.24 -15.61 -27.38
C LEU A 173 -2.59 -15.83 -28.76
N PRO A 174 -3.01 -16.87 -29.50
CA PRO A 174 -2.60 -17.02 -30.88
C PRO A 174 -2.90 -15.73 -31.67
N PRO A 175 -1.98 -15.29 -32.56
CA PRO A 175 -2.18 -14.08 -33.36
C PRO A 175 -3.56 -14.04 -34.02
N SER A 176 -4.19 -12.87 -33.99
CA SER A 176 -5.49 -12.63 -34.61
C SER A 176 -6.61 -13.53 -34.06
N SER A 177 -6.51 -13.96 -32.81
CA SER A 177 -7.55 -14.71 -32.10
C SER A 177 -8.11 -13.91 -30.92
N GLU A 178 -9.41 -14.04 -30.72
CA GLU A 178 -10.16 -13.49 -29.59
C GLU A 178 -10.53 -14.63 -28.63
N ILE A 179 -10.52 -14.35 -27.33
CA ILE A 179 -11.12 -15.23 -26.33
C ILE A 179 -12.51 -14.69 -25.97
N LYS A 180 -13.52 -15.55 -26.06
CA LYS A 180 -14.88 -15.25 -25.65
C LYS A 180 -15.23 -16.05 -24.40
N LEU A 181 -15.83 -15.36 -23.44
CA LEU A 181 -16.30 -15.92 -22.19
C LEU A 181 -17.83 -15.84 -22.25
N PRO A 182 -18.51 -16.92 -22.70
CA PRO A 182 -19.96 -16.91 -22.88
C PRO A 182 -20.69 -16.85 -21.54
N ASP A 183 -20.09 -17.44 -20.52
CA ASP A 183 -20.60 -17.46 -19.16
C ASP A 183 -19.83 -16.49 -18.27
N SER A 184 -20.36 -16.28 -17.07
CA SER A 184 -19.70 -15.50 -16.05
C SER A 184 -18.40 -16.15 -15.58
N VAL A 185 -17.41 -15.32 -15.32
CA VAL A 185 -16.13 -15.78 -14.76
C VAL A 185 -16.27 -15.81 -13.24
N LEU A 186 -15.90 -16.91 -12.60
CA LEU A 186 -15.98 -17.06 -11.16
C LEU A 186 -14.67 -16.59 -10.52
N LEU A 187 -14.76 -15.73 -9.51
CA LEU A 187 -13.64 -15.43 -8.62
C LEU A 187 -13.68 -16.43 -7.48
N THR A 188 -12.57 -17.14 -7.28
CA THR A 188 -12.40 -18.13 -6.22
C THR A 188 -11.28 -17.76 -5.28
N HIS A 189 -11.42 -18.14 -4.01
CA HIS A 189 -10.43 -17.97 -2.97
C HIS A 189 -10.45 -19.19 -2.06
N VAL A 190 -9.28 -19.77 -1.80
CA VAL A 190 -9.13 -21.07 -1.08
C VAL A 190 -10.04 -22.15 -1.67
N GLY A 191 -10.11 -22.22 -3.01
CA GLY A 191 -10.92 -23.20 -3.74
C GLY A 191 -12.44 -22.96 -3.74
N HIS A 192 -12.92 -21.90 -3.08
CA HIS A 192 -14.34 -21.59 -3.03
C HIS A 192 -14.71 -20.37 -3.87
N VAL A 193 -15.87 -20.42 -4.54
CA VAL A 193 -16.43 -19.27 -5.25
C VAL A 193 -16.85 -18.20 -4.24
N VAL A 194 -16.33 -16.98 -4.43
CA VAL A 194 -16.64 -15.81 -3.59
C VAL A 194 -17.44 -14.75 -4.35
N ALA A 195 -17.18 -14.61 -5.65
CA ALA A 195 -17.85 -13.63 -6.49
C ALA A 195 -17.94 -14.12 -7.94
N GLU A 196 -18.80 -13.46 -8.70
CA GLU A 196 -19.01 -13.65 -10.13
C GLU A 196 -18.60 -12.36 -10.85
N ALA A 197 -17.65 -12.45 -11.78
CA ALA A 197 -17.22 -11.40 -12.67
C ALA A 197 -18.15 -11.36 -13.89
N LEU A 198 -19.04 -10.38 -13.90
CA LEU A 198 -20.01 -10.14 -14.96
C LEU A 198 -19.40 -9.20 -16.01
N PRO A 199 -19.38 -9.57 -17.30
CA PRO A 199 -18.85 -8.70 -18.34
C PRO A 199 -19.66 -7.40 -18.42
N VAL A 200 -18.96 -6.28 -18.46
CA VAL A 200 -19.54 -4.97 -18.72
C VAL A 200 -19.79 -4.88 -20.24
N LYS A 201 -21.01 -4.51 -20.66
CA LYS A 201 -21.46 -4.50 -22.07
C LYS A 201 -20.69 -3.55 -23.02
N ARG A 202 -19.53 -3.01 -22.62
CA ARG A 202 -18.79 -2.04 -23.42
C ARG A 202 -17.66 -2.73 -24.18
N PRO A 203 -17.51 -2.48 -25.49
CA PRO A 203 -16.34 -2.93 -26.22
C PRO A 203 -15.12 -2.21 -25.66
N THR A 204 -14.17 -2.97 -25.12
CA THR A 204 -12.86 -2.44 -24.81
C THR A 204 -12.15 -2.10 -26.12
N SER A 205 -11.50 -0.94 -26.19
CA SER A 205 -10.74 -0.51 -27.37
C SER A 205 -9.52 -1.40 -27.67
N ARG A 206 -9.17 -2.32 -26.75
CA ARG A 206 -8.06 -3.25 -26.87
C ARG A 206 -8.59 -4.65 -27.17
N PRO A 207 -8.06 -5.33 -28.21
CA PRO A 207 -8.31 -6.75 -28.40
C PRO A 207 -7.78 -7.52 -27.19
N ASN A 208 -8.50 -8.57 -26.79
CA ASN A 208 -8.11 -9.47 -25.68
C ASN A 208 -8.06 -8.83 -24.29
N SER A 209 -8.77 -7.73 -24.13
CA SER A 209 -9.12 -7.15 -22.84
C SER A 209 -10.64 -7.26 -22.68
N PHE A 210 -11.12 -7.40 -21.44
CA PHE A 210 -12.53 -7.22 -21.14
C PHE A 210 -12.70 -6.63 -19.74
N GLU A 211 -13.72 -5.80 -19.57
CA GLU A 211 -14.08 -5.21 -18.29
C GLU A 211 -15.14 -6.05 -17.61
N VAL A 212 -14.97 -6.33 -16.32
CA VAL A 212 -15.90 -7.10 -15.49
C VAL A 212 -16.30 -6.33 -14.24
N SER A 213 -17.56 -6.46 -13.84
CA SER A 213 -18.04 -6.07 -12.51
C SER A 213 -18.08 -7.28 -11.61
N LEU A 214 -17.60 -7.18 -10.37
CA LEU A 214 -17.74 -8.27 -9.40
C LEU A 214 -19.11 -8.20 -8.72
N LEU A 215 -19.82 -9.33 -8.73
CA LEU A 215 -21.04 -9.58 -7.97
C LEU A 215 -20.74 -10.62 -6.89
N VAL A 216 -20.85 -10.24 -5.61
CA VAL A 216 -20.59 -11.16 -4.49
C VAL A 216 -21.65 -12.27 -4.47
N LYS A 217 -21.21 -13.53 -4.48
CA LYS A 217 -22.12 -14.71 -4.43
C LYS A 217 -22.28 -15.24 -3.01
N ASP A 218 -21.19 -15.25 -2.26
CA ASP A 218 -21.16 -15.75 -0.88
C ASP A 218 -20.54 -14.66 0.01
N PRO A 219 -21.35 -13.85 0.70
CA PRO A 219 -20.86 -12.77 1.56
C PRO A 219 -19.93 -13.25 2.68
N GLY A 220 -20.15 -14.46 3.23
CA GLY A 220 -19.34 -15.00 4.31
C GLY A 220 -17.93 -15.37 3.83
N ARG A 221 -17.85 -16.07 2.69
CA ARG A 221 -16.56 -16.40 2.08
C ARG A 221 -15.86 -15.18 1.49
N PHE A 222 -16.62 -14.24 0.95
CA PHE A 222 -16.07 -12.96 0.52
C PHE A 222 -15.50 -12.15 1.71
N GLY A 223 -16.17 -12.19 2.87
CA GLY A 223 -15.63 -11.65 4.12
C GLY A 223 -14.32 -12.32 4.54
N THR A 224 -14.17 -13.63 4.29
CA THR A 224 -12.92 -14.36 4.52
C THR A 224 -11.82 -13.90 3.57
N LEU A 225 -12.12 -13.73 2.27
CA LEU A 225 -11.19 -13.13 1.31
C LEU A 225 -10.78 -11.72 1.75
N ALA A 226 -11.73 -10.87 2.12
CA ALA A 226 -11.45 -9.51 2.60
C ALA A 226 -10.53 -9.51 3.83
N LYS A 227 -10.74 -10.46 4.76
CA LYS A 227 -9.86 -10.67 5.92
C LYS A 227 -8.45 -11.06 5.49
N HIS A 228 -8.26 -12.05 4.62
CA HIS A 228 -6.93 -12.42 4.13
C HIS A 228 -6.26 -11.25 3.40
N VAL A 229 -7.01 -10.49 2.59
CA VAL A 229 -6.49 -9.28 1.92
C VAL A 229 -6.00 -8.25 2.93
N LEU A 230 -6.41 -8.27 4.19
CA LEU A 230 -5.89 -7.38 5.23
C LEU A 230 -4.77 -7.95 6.09
N GLN A 231 -4.74 -9.27 6.24
CA GLN A 231 -3.85 -9.95 7.17
C GLN A 231 -2.58 -10.42 6.49
N ASP A 232 -2.66 -10.77 5.21
CA ASP A 232 -1.59 -11.42 4.49
C ASP A 232 -0.95 -10.42 3.51
N GLU A 233 0.37 -10.51 3.34
CA GLU A 233 1.10 -9.68 2.38
C GLU A 233 0.65 -9.96 0.93
N VAL A 234 0.36 -11.23 0.65
CA VAL A 234 -0.05 -11.73 -0.65
C VAL A 234 -1.21 -12.68 -0.47
N VAL A 235 -2.31 -12.41 -1.18
CA VAL A 235 -3.49 -13.26 -1.20
C VAL A 235 -3.67 -13.87 -2.56
N GLU A 236 -3.75 -15.19 -2.59
CA GLU A 236 -4.05 -15.92 -3.82
C GLU A 236 -5.56 -15.96 -4.07
N VAL A 237 -5.94 -15.54 -5.28
CA VAL A 237 -7.29 -15.68 -5.83
C VAL A 237 -7.18 -16.31 -7.19
N ALA A 238 -8.22 -17.01 -7.65
CA ALA A 238 -8.23 -17.56 -8.99
C ALA A 238 -9.48 -17.13 -9.76
N LEU A 239 -9.30 -16.71 -11.01
CA LEU A 239 -10.41 -16.60 -11.95
C LEU A 239 -10.61 -17.96 -12.62
N ARG A 240 -11.86 -18.41 -12.62
CA ARG A 240 -12.30 -19.67 -13.20
C ARG A 240 -13.43 -19.40 -14.18
N ALA A 241 -13.21 -19.66 -15.45
CA ALA A 241 -14.30 -19.74 -16.44
C ALA A 241 -14.55 -21.22 -16.74
N GLU A 242 -15.78 -21.69 -16.51
CA GLU A 242 -16.13 -23.09 -16.78
C GLU A 242 -16.15 -23.36 -18.29
N ASN A 243 -16.71 -22.41 -19.05
CA ASN A 243 -16.79 -22.46 -20.49
C ASN A 243 -16.11 -21.23 -21.09
N PHE A 244 -15.38 -21.44 -22.17
CA PHE A 244 -14.83 -20.36 -22.97
C PHE A 244 -14.59 -20.83 -24.39
N SER A 245 -14.58 -19.89 -25.33
CA SER A 245 -14.29 -20.18 -26.73
C SER A 245 -13.17 -19.31 -27.28
N PHE A 246 -12.37 -19.91 -28.16
CA PHE A 246 -11.42 -19.19 -28.98
C PHE A 246 -12.03 -18.93 -30.34
N VAL A 247 -11.96 -17.69 -30.79
CA VAL A 247 -12.42 -17.26 -32.10
C VAL A 247 -11.21 -16.71 -32.87
N PRO A 248 -10.55 -17.51 -33.72
CA PRO A 248 -9.55 -17.02 -34.64
C PRO A 248 -10.20 -16.13 -35.70
N SER A 249 -9.41 -15.29 -36.37
CA SER A 249 -9.86 -14.42 -37.47
C SER A 249 -10.48 -15.16 -38.66
N SER A 250 -10.27 -16.49 -38.73
CA SER A 250 -10.97 -17.36 -39.68
C SER A 250 -12.48 -17.52 -39.41
N GLY A 251 -12.97 -17.12 -38.24
CA GLY A 251 -14.38 -17.22 -37.81
C GLY A 251 -14.77 -18.57 -37.19
N ALA A 252 -13.89 -19.56 -37.17
CA ALA A 252 -14.17 -20.87 -36.57
C ALA A 252 -14.20 -20.78 -35.03
N ILE A 253 -15.36 -20.93 -34.41
CA ILE A 253 -15.49 -20.94 -32.95
C ILE A 253 -14.99 -22.29 -32.41
N ILE A 254 -14.09 -22.25 -31.44
CA ILE A 254 -13.55 -23.44 -30.78
C ILE A 254 -13.93 -23.35 -29.31
N GLU A 255 -14.85 -24.20 -28.88
CA GLU A 255 -15.25 -24.29 -27.48
C GLU A 255 -14.27 -25.19 -26.72
N SER A 256 -13.83 -24.73 -25.54
CA SER A 256 -13.04 -25.56 -24.65
C SER A 256 -13.94 -26.44 -23.80
N THR A 257 -13.58 -27.71 -23.65
CA THR A 257 -14.19 -28.66 -22.71
C THR A 257 -13.57 -28.61 -21.32
N TYR A 258 -12.47 -27.85 -21.14
CA TYR A 258 -11.77 -27.68 -19.87
C TYR A 258 -12.01 -26.28 -19.30
N PRO A 259 -12.13 -26.14 -17.97
CA PRO A 259 -12.23 -24.83 -17.34
C PRO A 259 -10.90 -24.07 -17.45
N LEU A 260 -11.01 -22.78 -17.71
CA LEU A 260 -9.88 -21.86 -17.68
C LEU A 260 -9.69 -21.36 -16.26
N VAL A 261 -8.65 -21.86 -15.57
CA VAL A 261 -8.29 -21.44 -14.22
C VAL A 261 -6.97 -20.67 -14.25
N LYS A 262 -6.97 -19.45 -13.73
CA LYS A 262 -5.75 -18.63 -13.57
C LYS A 262 -5.68 -18.07 -12.16
N ASN A 263 -4.55 -18.32 -11.51
CA ASN A 263 -4.24 -17.80 -10.19
C ASN A 263 -3.62 -16.42 -10.31
N PHE A 264 -4.00 -15.53 -9.42
CA PHE A 264 -3.52 -14.18 -9.28
C PHE A 264 -3.09 -13.97 -7.84
N GLN A 265 -2.06 -13.16 -7.67
CA GLN A 265 -1.62 -12.69 -6.38
C GLN A 265 -2.08 -11.25 -6.21
N VAL A 266 -2.99 -11.04 -5.26
CA VAL A 266 -3.40 -9.71 -4.85
C VAL A 266 -2.52 -9.33 -3.68
N LYS A 267 -1.80 -8.21 -3.78
CA LYS A 267 -1.09 -7.66 -2.64
C LYS A 267 -2.10 -7.22 -1.59
N GLY A 268 -1.99 -7.79 -0.39
CA GLY A 268 -2.82 -7.40 0.72
C GLY A 268 -2.45 -6.03 1.28
N LEU A 269 -3.30 -5.54 2.16
CA LEU A 269 -3.17 -4.34 2.97
C LEU A 269 -2.23 -4.55 4.16
N ASP A 270 -1.33 -5.54 4.14
CA ASP A 270 -0.20 -5.60 5.08
C ASP A 270 0.66 -4.31 5.04
N SER A 271 0.60 -3.59 3.92
CA SER A 271 1.05 -2.20 3.78
C SER A 271 0.49 -1.26 4.86
N PHE A 272 -0.76 -1.46 5.30
CA PHE A 272 -1.42 -0.69 6.34
C PHE A 272 -0.88 -1.02 7.73
N ARG A 273 -0.39 -2.24 7.99
CA ARG A 273 0.24 -2.59 9.28
C ARG A 273 1.63 -1.96 9.41
N ASN A 274 2.41 -2.04 8.33
CA ASN A 274 3.85 -1.76 8.35
C ASN A 274 4.22 -0.36 7.84
N LYS A 275 3.25 0.43 7.35
CA LYS A 275 3.48 1.80 6.84
C LYS A 275 2.56 2.85 7.48
N VAL A 276 2.20 2.63 8.74
CA VAL A 276 1.61 3.68 9.57
C VAL A 276 2.74 4.32 10.35
N THR A 277 3.06 5.56 10.03
CA THR A 277 3.93 6.38 10.87
C THR A 277 3.10 7.43 11.58
N LEU A 278 3.38 7.61 12.87
CA LEU A 278 2.83 8.71 13.64
C LEU A 278 3.87 9.81 13.74
N SER A 279 3.44 11.01 13.41
CA SER A 279 4.19 12.24 13.55
C SER A 279 3.35 13.24 14.31
N GLU A 280 3.99 14.10 15.10
CA GLU A 280 3.39 15.31 15.69
C GLU A 280 2.07 15.04 16.41
N VAL A 281 2.15 14.66 17.68
CA VAL A 281 0.99 14.65 18.56
C VAL A 281 0.93 15.99 19.29
N GLU A 282 -0.22 16.64 19.28
CA GLU A 282 -0.45 17.92 19.95
C GLU A 282 -1.73 17.81 20.78
N VAL A 283 -1.68 18.25 22.04
CA VAL A 283 -2.87 18.32 22.90
C VAL A 283 -3.59 19.63 22.60
N CYS A 284 -4.83 19.53 22.11
CA CYS A 284 -5.64 20.65 21.62
C CYS A 284 -6.77 21.06 22.57
N GLY A 285 -6.80 20.51 23.79
CA GLY A 285 -7.67 20.98 24.86
C GLY A 285 -9.03 20.29 24.98
N ASN A 286 -10.06 21.00 25.43
CA ASN A 286 -11.33 20.39 25.85
C ASN A 286 -12.16 19.80 24.69
N GLY A 287 -12.46 18.51 24.76
CA GLY A 287 -13.44 17.82 23.91
C GLY A 287 -14.83 17.66 24.52
N GLY A 288 -15.08 18.24 25.70
CA GLY A 288 -16.23 18.02 26.56
C GLY A 288 -15.87 17.08 27.71
N ASP A 289 -16.04 15.77 27.47
CA ASP A 289 -15.75 14.73 28.46
C ASP A 289 -14.34 14.13 28.32
N HIS A 290 -13.58 14.57 27.32
CA HIS A 290 -12.27 14.04 26.94
C HIS A 290 -11.30 15.16 26.59
N LEU A 291 -10.00 14.86 26.60
CA LEU A 291 -8.97 15.75 26.06
C LEU A 291 -8.86 15.50 24.55
N ARG A 292 -8.92 16.56 23.77
CA ARG A 292 -8.69 16.49 22.33
C ARG A 292 -7.20 16.52 22.06
N ALA A 293 -6.74 15.68 21.15
CA ALA A 293 -5.42 15.78 20.57
C ALA A 293 -5.49 15.72 19.04
N THR A 294 -4.51 16.28 18.37
CA THR A 294 -4.25 15.97 16.97
C THR A 294 -3.02 15.09 16.92
N ALA A 295 -3.01 14.14 16.01
CA ALA A 295 -1.82 13.37 15.70
C ALA A 295 -1.83 13.12 14.22
N LYS A 296 -0.72 13.44 13.54
CA LYS A 296 -0.61 13.22 12.11
C LYS A 296 -0.18 11.78 11.87
N ALA A 297 -1.13 10.95 11.45
CA ALA A 297 -0.82 9.62 10.95
C ALA A 297 -0.61 9.66 9.45
N THR A 298 0.43 8.99 8.99
CA THR A 298 0.74 8.79 7.57
C THR A 298 0.46 7.36 7.21
N ILE A 299 -0.40 7.16 6.22
CA ILE A 299 -0.81 5.85 5.75
C ILE A 299 -0.50 5.75 4.26
N THR A 300 0.16 4.66 3.84
CA THR A 300 0.49 4.40 2.43
C THR A 300 -0.31 3.22 1.89
N ASN A 301 -1.08 3.42 0.81
CA ASN A 301 -1.80 2.35 0.14
C ASN A 301 -0.92 1.62 -0.89
N GLY A 302 -0.54 0.37 -0.59
CA GLY A 302 0.19 -0.53 -1.49
C GLY A 302 -0.68 -1.51 -2.27
N SER A 303 -2.02 -1.40 -2.19
CA SER A 303 -2.94 -2.29 -2.88
C SER A 303 -3.14 -1.89 -4.36
N VAL A 304 -3.86 -2.75 -5.10
CA VAL A 304 -4.18 -2.57 -6.52
C VAL A 304 -5.35 -1.60 -6.79
N GLY A 305 -5.92 -0.98 -5.75
CA GLY A 305 -7.10 -0.12 -5.87
C GLY A 305 -7.20 0.94 -4.77
N ASP A 306 -8.00 1.97 -5.02
CA ASP A 306 -8.29 2.98 -4.01
C ASP A 306 -9.15 2.38 -2.89
N LEU A 307 -8.80 2.72 -1.64
CA LEU A 307 -9.52 2.29 -0.45
C LEU A 307 -10.24 3.48 0.17
N THR A 308 -11.57 3.37 0.25
CA THR A 308 -12.39 4.25 1.09
C THR A 308 -12.85 3.44 2.30
N ALA A 309 -12.48 3.88 3.50
CA ALA A 309 -12.82 3.19 4.73
C ALA A 309 -13.18 4.16 5.85
N ALA A 310 -14.14 3.78 6.68
CA ALA A 310 -14.29 4.37 8.00
C ALA A 310 -13.47 3.53 8.98
N ILE A 311 -12.63 4.18 9.79
CA ILE A 311 -11.69 3.51 10.70
C ILE A 311 -11.87 4.04 12.10
N ARG A 312 -11.99 3.13 13.07
CA ARG A 312 -11.89 3.45 14.49
C ARG A 312 -10.61 2.86 15.05
N VAL A 313 -9.76 3.70 15.62
CA VAL A 313 -8.48 3.30 16.21
C VAL A 313 -8.51 3.58 17.70
N GLY A 314 -8.21 2.57 18.52
CA GLY A 314 -7.87 2.74 19.92
C GLY A 314 -6.38 3.02 20.10
N VAL A 315 -6.07 3.96 20.98
CA VAL A 315 -4.71 4.34 21.35
C VAL A 315 -4.41 3.76 22.72
N PHE A 316 -3.30 3.04 22.85
CA PHE A 316 -2.91 2.36 24.07
C PHE A 316 -1.50 2.75 24.48
N THR A 317 -1.25 2.81 25.79
CA THR A 317 0.10 2.84 26.36
C THR A 317 0.17 1.82 27.49
N ARG A 318 1.28 1.09 27.58
CA ARG A 318 1.49 0.03 28.59
C ARG A 318 0.32 -0.97 28.71
N GLY A 319 -0.39 -1.22 27.59
CA GLY A 319 -1.55 -2.12 27.53
C GLY A 319 -2.90 -1.49 27.92
N THR A 320 -2.93 -0.26 28.42
CA THR A 320 -4.16 0.47 28.79
C THR A 320 -4.60 1.37 27.66
N LYS A 321 -5.90 1.36 27.32
CA LYS A 321 -6.46 2.28 26.33
C LYS A 321 -6.49 3.70 26.90
N ILE A 322 -5.78 4.61 26.26
CA ILE A 322 -5.69 6.02 26.65
C ILE A 322 -6.44 6.95 25.69
N GLY A 323 -6.99 6.44 24.60
CA GLY A 323 -7.73 7.26 23.64
C GLY A 323 -8.38 6.48 22.49
N ASP A 324 -9.09 7.21 21.65
CA ASP A 324 -9.63 6.73 20.39
C ASP A 324 -9.59 7.80 19.28
N ALA A 325 -9.42 7.37 18.04
CA ALA A 325 -9.55 8.18 16.85
C ALA A 325 -10.64 7.58 15.96
N ASN A 326 -11.52 8.41 15.43
CA ASN A 326 -12.59 7.98 14.53
C ASN A 326 -12.49 8.75 13.22
N ILE A 327 -12.10 8.03 12.17
CA ILE A 327 -11.92 8.52 10.82
C ILE A 327 -13.16 8.08 10.03
N LYS A 328 -14.11 8.98 9.82
CA LYS A 328 -15.38 8.64 9.15
C LYS A 328 -15.20 8.30 7.67
N MET A 329 -14.21 8.90 7.02
CA MET A 329 -13.94 8.69 5.59
C MET A 329 -12.45 8.87 5.32
N LEU A 330 -11.70 7.79 5.43
CA LEU A 330 -10.33 7.70 4.97
C LEU A 330 -10.34 7.34 3.49
N ASN A 331 -9.80 8.21 2.64
CA ASN A 331 -9.53 7.90 1.24
C ASN A 331 -8.03 7.67 1.07
N LEU A 332 -7.66 6.49 0.58
CA LEU A 332 -6.28 6.13 0.28
C LEU A 332 -6.13 5.79 -1.20
N PRO A 333 -5.79 6.79 -2.03
CA PRO A 333 -5.39 6.53 -3.41
C PRO A 333 -4.13 5.67 -3.50
N ILE A 334 -4.01 4.85 -4.55
CA ILE A 334 -2.82 4.00 -4.77
C ILE A 334 -1.52 4.81 -4.72
N GLY A 335 -0.56 4.36 -3.90
CA GLY A 335 0.78 4.96 -3.82
C GLY A 335 0.84 6.35 -3.16
N THR A 336 -0.26 6.82 -2.59
CA THR A 336 -0.32 8.14 -1.95
C THR A 336 -0.22 8.05 -0.43
N ARG A 337 0.24 9.17 0.17
CA ARG A 337 0.31 9.41 1.60
C ARG A 337 -0.92 10.21 2.00
N THR A 338 -1.73 9.67 2.92
CA THR A 338 -2.86 10.39 3.50
C THR A 338 -2.55 10.75 4.94
N GLU A 339 -2.81 12.01 5.30
CA GLU A 339 -2.74 12.51 6.66
C GLU A 339 -4.11 12.41 7.33
N VAL A 340 -4.11 12.01 8.60
CA VAL A 340 -5.32 11.91 9.42
C VAL A 340 -5.17 12.81 10.62
N GLU A 341 -6.21 13.59 10.92
CA GLU A 341 -6.27 14.49 12.08
C GLU A 341 -7.52 14.17 12.94
N ASN A 342 -7.49 14.57 14.23
CA ASN A 342 -8.54 14.42 15.26
C ASN A 342 -8.52 13.11 16.06
N TRP A 343 -7.69 13.10 17.09
CA TRP A 343 -7.58 12.06 18.08
C TRP A 343 -8.26 12.51 19.37
N ARG A 344 -8.81 11.57 20.13
CA ARG A 344 -9.39 11.82 21.45
C ARG A 344 -8.55 11.09 22.47
N LEU A 345 -7.93 11.84 23.38
CA LEU A 345 -7.29 11.30 24.57
C LEU A 345 -8.37 11.21 25.66
N LEU A 346 -8.41 10.08 26.35
CA LEU A 346 -9.52 9.58 27.15
C LEU A 346 -10.67 9.09 26.28
N PRO A 347 -10.86 7.77 26.14
CA PRO A 347 -12.07 7.22 25.56
C PRO A 347 -13.27 7.72 26.35
N GLY A 348 -14.38 8.05 25.68
CA GLY A 348 -15.60 8.54 26.34
C GLY A 348 -16.28 7.59 27.33
N HIS A 349 -15.69 6.41 27.59
CA HIS A 349 -16.13 5.45 28.61
C HIS A 349 -15.22 5.36 29.83
N LEU A 350 -14.09 6.07 29.86
CA LEU A 350 -13.20 6.12 31.02
C LEU A 350 -13.52 7.36 31.87
N GLU A 351 -13.58 7.16 33.18
CA GLU A 351 -13.78 8.26 34.14
C GLU A 351 -12.60 9.24 34.12
N ARG A 352 -12.90 10.52 34.38
CA ARG A 352 -11.85 11.52 34.63
C ARG A 352 -10.98 11.04 35.79
N GLY A 353 -9.66 10.99 35.59
CA GLY A 353 -8.71 10.57 36.62
C GLY A 353 -8.08 9.19 36.42
N ASN A 354 -8.16 8.59 35.23
CA ASN A 354 -7.37 7.38 34.93
C ASN A 354 -5.87 7.66 35.12
N PRO A 355 -5.18 7.01 36.07
CA PRO A 355 -3.78 7.31 36.40
C PRO A 355 -2.84 7.06 35.23
N THR A 356 -3.14 6.10 34.35
CA THR A 356 -2.29 5.83 33.17
C THR A 356 -2.32 6.97 32.17
N VAL A 357 -3.47 7.66 32.04
CA VAL A 357 -3.58 8.83 31.16
C VAL A 357 -2.88 10.03 31.78
N LEU A 358 -3.02 10.21 33.09
CA LEU A 358 -2.31 11.26 33.83
C LEU A 358 -0.80 11.09 33.73
N ASP A 359 -0.30 9.87 33.95
CA ASP A 359 1.12 9.53 33.80
C ASP A 359 1.61 9.77 32.37
N PHE A 360 0.83 9.38 31.36
CA PHE A 360 1.17 9.62 29.96
C PHE A 360 1.28 11.12 29.64
N ILE A 361 0.31 11.93 30.10
CA ILE A 361 0.33 13.38 29.88
C ILE A 361 1.50 14.02 30.64
N ASN A 362 1.75 13.60 31.88
CA ASN A 362 2.88 14.05 32.68
C ASN A 362 4.22 13.75 31.96
N ASP A 363 4.42 12.50 31.53
CA ASP A 363 5.62 12.08 30.82
C ASP A 363 5.79 12.85 29.50
N TYR A 364 4.68 13.09 28.79
CA TYR A 364 4.66 13.83 27.52
C TYR A 364 5.10 15.28 27.72
N LEU A 365 4.64 15.93 28.78
CA LEU A 365 4.97 17.30 29.09
C LEU A 365 6.40 17.46 29.63
N THR A 366 6.90 16.50 30.42
CA THR A 366 8.10 16.70 31.26
C THR A 366 9.38 16.01 30.79
N THR A 367 9.32 14.86 30.10
CA THR A 367 10.51 13.98 30.01
C THR A 367 11.29 14.06 28.70
N GLY A 368 10.73 14.61 27.62
CA GLY A 368 11.38 14.65 26.29
C GLY A 368 11.65 13.27 25.65
N ASN A 369 11.35 12.21 26.38
CA ASN A 369 11.59 10.84 26.00
C ASN A 369 10.59 10.40 24.92
N ASN A 370 10.95 9.33 24.21
CA ASN A 370 10.03 8.64 23.32
C ASN A 370 9.07 7.79 24.17
N LEU A 371 7.79 8.17 24.18
CA LEU A 371 6.74 7.48 24.91
C LEU A 371 6.14 6.39 24.04
N PRO A 372 6.27 5.11 24.41
CA PRO A 372 5.75 4.01 23.62
C PRO A 372 4.23 4.03 23.62
N ILE A 373 3.66 3.90 22.42
CA ILE A 373 2.24 3.75 22.20
C ILE A 373 1.99 2.57 21.27
N SER A 374 0.80 2.00 21.35
CA SER A 374 0.32 1.01 20.39
C SER A 374 -1.05 1.43 19.89
N LEU A 375 -1.26 1.27 18.59
CA LEU A 375 -2.55 1.50 17.97
C LEU A 375 -3.23 0.17 17.68
N VAL A 376 -4.50 0.07 18.05
CA VAL A 376 -5.34 -1.07 17.73
C VAL A 376 -6.52 -0.53 16.93
N VAL A 377 -6.68 -1.01 15.71
CA VAL A 377 -7.87 -0.69 14.93
C VAL A 377 -9.01 -1.53 15.49
N ASP A 378 -9.95 -0.84 16.16
CA ASP A 378 -11.12 -1.45 16.81
C ASP A 378 -12.13 -1.93 15.77
N ASP A 379 -12.31 -1.14 14.70
CA ASP A 379 -13.23 -1.41 13.60
C ASP A 379 -12.74 -0.72 12.31
N ILE A 380 -12.85 -1.40 11.17
CA ILE A 380 -12.76 -0.80 9.85
C ILE A 380 -14.01 -1.21 9.08
N SER A 381 -14.74 -0.25 8.56
CA SER A 381 -15.81 -0.53 7.61
C SER A 381 -15.48 0.06 6.25
N THR A 382 -15.57 -0.77 5.21
CA THR A 382 -15.34 -0.34 3.83
C THR A 382 -16.47 -0.88 2.95
N ASP A 383 -16.78 -0.15 1.88
CA ASP A 383 -17.68 -0.64 0.85
C ASP A 383 -16.84 -1.32 -0.24
N ILE A 384 -17.05 -2.62 -0.39
CA ILE A 384 -16.47 -3.39 -1.48
C ILE A 384 -17.62 -3.94 -2.32
N CYS A 385 -17.76 -3.41 -3.53
CA CYS A 385 -18.76 -3.83 -4.52
C CYS A 385 -20.22 -3.73 -4.00
N GLY A 386 -20.55 -2.67 -3.25
CA GLY A 386 -21.89 -2.43 -2.71
C GLY A 386 -22.17 -3.19 -1.40
N HIS A 387 -21.18 -3.90 -0.86
CA HIS A 387 -21.29 -4.59 0.41
C HIS A 387 -20.42 -3.88 1.45
N LYS A 388 -21.05 -3.45 2.53
CA LYS A 388 -20.34 -2.96 3.72
C LYS A 388 -19.69 -4.14 4.41
N VAL A 389 -18.36 -4.18 4.39
CA VAL A 389 -17.57 -5.20 5.08
C VAL A 389 -16.99 -4.57 6.33
N VAL A 390 -17.28 -5.19 7.48
CA VAL A 390 -16.65 -4.90 8.77
C VAL A 390 -15.44 -5.80 8.89
N LEU A 391 -14.26 -5.20 9.02
CA LEU A 391 -12.99 -5.90 9.00
C LEU A 391 -12.57 -6.24 10.44
N PRO A 392 -11.82 -7.34 10.65
CA PRO A 392 -11.39 -7.73 11.99
C PRO A 392 -10.40 -6.72 12.59
N GLN A 393 -10.30 -6.74 13.92
CA GLN A 393 -9.35 -5.89 14.65
C GLN A 393 -7.92 -6.07 14.14
N LEU A 394 -7.23 -4.95 13.95
CA LEU A 394 -5.87 -4.90 13.43
C LEU A 394 -4.97 -4.25 14.48
N LYS A 395 -4.04 -5.00 15.05
CA LYS A 395 -2.99 -4.39 15.87
C LYS A 395 -1.93 -3.82 14.91
N LEU A 396 -1.74 -2.51 14.94
CA LEU A 396 -0.66 -1.86 14.21
C LEU A 396 0.65 -2.05 14.96
N ASP A 397 1.75 -1.82 14.25
CA ASP A 397 3.09 -2.20 14.67
C ASP A 397 3.47 -1.68 16.08
N SER A 398 4.30 -2.46 16.78
CA SER A 398 4.60 -2.26 18.21
C SER A 398 5.63 -1.18 18.54
N ASN A 399 6.27 -0.59 17.52
CA ASN A 399 7.36 0.38 17.66
C ASN A 399 6.91 1.84 17.46
N LEU A 400 5.64 2.15 17.70
CA LEU A 400 5.14 3.52 17.64
C LEU A 400 5.51 4.27 18.93
N TYR A 401 6.00 5.50 18.77
CA TYR A 401 6.32 6.36 19.90
C TYR A 401 5.88 7.80 19.65
N ILE A 402 5.54 8.49 20.74
CA ILE A 402 5.30 9.93 20.76
C ILE A 402 6.48 10.58 21.46
N LYS A 403 7.10 11.57 20.83
CA LYS A 403 8.16 12.33 21.49
C LYS A 403 7.54 13.29 22.49
N GLY A 404 7.96 13.21 23.75
CA GLY A 404 7.60 14.20 24.76
C GLY A 404 8.12 15.59 24.38
N ILE A 405 7.37 16.64 24.72
CA ILE A 405 7.73 18.02 24.39
C ILE A 405 8.86 18.56 25.27
N CYS A 406 8.98 18.08 26.52
CA CYS A 406 9.95 18.56 27.50
C CYS A 406 9.96 20.10 27.62
N ALA A 407 8.79 20.72 27.54
CA ALA A 407 8.73 22.17 27.47
C ALA A 407 8.81 22.78 28.87
N PRO A 408 9.67 23.80 29.08
CA PRO A 408 9.70 24.51 30.36
C PRO A 408 8.42 25.34 30.52
N PHE A 409 7.62 25.00 31.53
CA PHE A 409 6.38 25.73 31.85
C PHE A 409 6.65 27.05 32.55
N VAL A 410 7.68 27.11 33.38
CA VAL A 410 8.17 28.34 34.01
C VAL A 410 9.39 28.78 33.23
N THR A 411 9.32 29.91 32.55
CA THR A 411 10.43 30.43 31.75
C THR A 411 11.28 31.43 32.52
N ARG A 412 10.69 32.11 33.51
CA ARG A 412 11.38 33.09 34.35
C ARG A 412 10.75 33.19 35.74
N VAL A 413 11.56 33.56 36.72
CA VAL A 413 11.16 33.86 38.09
C VAL A 413 11.83 35.16 38.46
N ASP A 414 11.03 36.17 38.79
CA ASP A 414 11.53 37.40 39.40
C ASP A 414 11.21 37.39 40.88
N ALA A 415 12.18 37.84 41.67
CA ALA A 415 11.99 38.06 43.09
C ALA A 415 12.29 39.53 43.38
N TYR A 416 11.52 40.14 44.27
CA TYR A 416 11.68 41.52 44.69
C TYR A 416 11.73 41.54 46.22
N ILE A 417 12.78 42.13 46.78
CA ILE A 417 12.85 42.38 48.22
C ILE A 417 12.38 43.81 48.42
N ILE A 418 11.17 43.99 48.96
CA ILE A 418 10.69 45.32 49.33
C ILE A 418 11.10 45.57 50.77
N GLN A 419 12.25 46.23 50.95
CA GLN A 419 12.74 46.57 52.28
C GLN A 419 12.04 47.83 52.80
N SER A 420 11.37 47.69 53.94
CA SER A 420 11.15 48.81 54.86
C SER A 420 12.11 48.64 56.03
N PHE A 421 12.88 49.70 56.34
CA PHE A 421 13.88 49.70 57.41
C PHE A 421 13.35 49.13 58.75
N TRP A 422 12.06 49.35 59.02
CA TRP A 422 11.39 48.87 60.21
C TRP A 422 11.14 47.35 60.24
N LYS A 423 10.80 46.71 59.11
CA LYS A 423 10.64 45.24 59.02
C LYS A 423 11.98 44.49 59.14
N MET A 424 13.07 45.14 58.78
CA MET A 424 14.43 44.60 58.95
C MET A 424 14.79 44.45 60.44
N LEU A 425 14.36 45.39 61.29
CA LEU A 425 14.62 45.34 62.73
C LEU A 425 13.78 44.28 63.46
N SER A 426 12.62 43.90 62.91
CA SER A 426 11.78 42.83 63.46
C SER A 426 12.19 41.43 63.01
N GLY A 427 13.17 41.30 62.12
CA GLY A 427 13.59 40.01 61.55
C GLY A 427 12.59 39.41 60.55
N GLU A 428 11.59 40.18 60.12
CA GLU A 428 10.58 39.74 59.16
C GLU A 428 10.95 40.19 57.75
N PHE A 429 11.51 39.28 56.97
CA PHE A 429 11.85 39.54 55.57
C PHE A 429 10.73 39.01 54.66
N GLU A 430 10.21 39.88 53.80
CA GLU A 430 9.25 39.51 52.77
C GLU A 430 9.89 39.61 51.38
N VAL A 431 9.76 38.53 50.61
CA VAL A 431 10.13 38.51 49.20
C VAL A 431 8.87 38.39 48.36
N PHE A 432 8.70 39.28 47.40
CA PHE A 432 7.67 39.15 46.39
C PHE A 432 8.21 38.31 45.26
N VAL A 433 7.49 37.26 44.86
CA VAL A 433 7.90 36.42 43.73
C VAL A 433 6.84 36.49 42.63
N THR A 434 7.31 36.56 41.38
CA THR A 434 6.48 36.40 40.18
C THR A 434 7.10 35.34 39.28
N PHE A 435 6.25 34.52 38.69
CA PHE A 435 6.63 33.47 37.76
C PHE A 435 6.12 33.85 36.37
N GLU A 436 7.00 33.93 35.38
CA GLU A 436 6.61 33.97 33.98
C GLU A 436 6.38 32.52 33.56
N PHE A 437 5.13 32.21 33.21
CA PHE A 437 4.76 30.92 32.70
C PHE A 437 4.54 30.97 31.18
N GLU A 438 4.93 29.91 30.50
CA GLU A 438 4.66 29.68 29.08
C GLU A 438 3.77 28.45 28.95
N ASN A 439 2.69 28.56 28.17
CA ASN A 439 1.85 27.42 27.84
C ASN A 439 2.45 26.69 26.63
N PRO A 440 2.88 25.42 26.76
CA PRO A 440 3.49 24.68 25.67
C PRO A 440 2.50 23.83 24.88
N ILE A 441 1.21 23.89 25.23
CA ILE A 441 0.14 23.12 24.60
C ILE A 441 -0.95 24.04 24.07
N ASN A 442 -1.63 23.59 23.03
CA ASN A 442 -2.74 24.29 22.40
C ASN A 442 -4.06 24.00 23.13
N ALA A 443 -4.03 24.16 24.45
CA ALA A 443 -5.12 23.90 25.38
C ALA A 443 -5.11 24.95 26.49
N LEU A 444 -6.23 25.18 27.15
CA LEU A 444 -6.26 26.07 28.31
C LEU A 444 -5.43 25.46 29.45
N LEU A 445 -4.44 26.18 29.96
CA LEU A 445 -3.60 25.71 31.06
C LEU A 445 -3.83 26.56 32.30
N THR A 446 -4.44 25.98 33.33
CA THR A 446 -4.62 26.62 34.64
C THR A 446 -3.59 26.11 35.61
N ILE A 447 -2.80 26.99 36.23
CA ILE A 447 -1.91 26.61 37.33
C ILE A 447 -2.72 26.72 38.62
N CYS A 448 -2.88 25.61 39.33
CA CYS A 448 -3.61 25.55 40.60
C CYS A 448 -2.67 25.79 41.79
N SER A 449 -1.49 25.17 41.77
CA SER A 449 -0.46 25.44 42.77
C SER A 449 0.94 25.16 42.25
N VAL A 450 1.93 25.80 42.87
CA VAL A 450 3.36 25.52 42.66
C VAL A 450 4.05 25.33 44.00
N ASP A 451 4.91 24.32 44.06
CA ASP A 451 5.81 24.06 45.17
C ASP A 451 7.22 24.42 44.74
N VAL A 452 7.84 25.30 45.51
CA VAL A 452 9.05 25.99 45.15
C VAL A 452 10.02 25.96 46.31
N GLU A 453 11.29 25.70 46.01
CA GLU A 453 12.38 25.82 46.96
C GLU A 453 13.31 26.95 46.54
N ALA A 454 13.62 27.85 47.48
CA ALA A 454 14.53 28.95 47.25
C ALA A 454 15.84 28.70 48.00
N TYR A 455 16.96 28.88 47.31
CA TYR A 455 18.31 28.64 47.78
C TYR A 455 19.17 29.88 47.69
N TYR A 456 20.05 30.08 48.66
CA TYR A 456 21.13 31.05 48.62
C TYR A 456 22.46 30.30 48.65
N GLY A 457 23.23 30.38 47.57
CA GLY A 457 24.28 29.39 47.31
C GLY A 457 23.68 27.98 47.27
N ASP A 458 24.16 27.10 48.15
CA ASP A 458 23.65 25.74 48.32
C ASP A 458 22.74 25.56 49.55
N ILE A 459 22.42 26.65 50.26
CA ILE A 459 21.59 26.60 51.47
C ILE A 459 20.13 26.81 51.10
N LEU A 460 19.26 25.87 51.51
CA LEU A 460 17.81 26.02 51.39
C LEU A 460 17.32 27.10 52.36
N VAL A 461 16.82 28.20 51.81
CA VAL A 461 16.35 29.36 52.57
C VAL A 461 14.88 29.21 52.94
N THR A 462 14.05 28.76 51.99
CA THR A 462 12.63 28.53 52.26
C THR A 462 12.01 27.53 51.28
N ARG A 463 10.92 26.89 51.74
CA ARG A 463 10.00 26.12 50.92
C ARG A 463 8.68 26.86 50.87
N LEU A 464 8.20 27.11 49.66
CA LEU A 464 6.94 27.78 49.42
C LEU A 464 6.01 26.87 48.65
N GLN A 465 4.81 26.70 49.18
CA GLN A 465 3.67 26.21 48.43
C GLN A 465 2.72 27.37 48.17
N LYS A 466 2.52 27.74 46.90
CA LYS A 466 1.57 28.77 46.51
C LYS A 466 0.40 28.14 45.76
N THR A 467 -0.80 28.30 46.29
CA THR A 467 -2.05 28.02 45.59
C THR A 467 -2.58 29.28 44.92
N PHE A 468 -3.12 29.13 43.71
CA PHE A 468 -3.75 30.18 42.92
C PHE A 468 -5.26 29.92 42.84
N ASP A 469 -6.08 30.96 43.07
CA ASP A 469 -7.53 30.85 42.97
C ASP A 469 -8.00 30.67 41.52
N SER A 470 -7.35 31.38 40.58
CA SER A 470 -7.58 31.25 39.14
C SER A 470 -6.42 31.89 38.39
N PHE A 471 -5.40 31.11 38.02
CA PHE A 471 -4.32 31.57 37.13
C PHE A 471 -4.29 30.72 35.87
N THR A 472 -4.76 31.29 34.76
CA THR A 472 -4.98 30.56 33.51
C THR A 472 -4.22 31.22 32.37
N ILE A 473 -3.48 30.39 31.65
CA ILE A 473 -2.70 30.75 30.48
C ILE A 473 -3.47 30.28 29.26
N PRO A 474 -3.77 31.16 28.29
CA PRO A 474 -4.49 30.78 27.09
C PRO A 474 -3.69 29.77 26.26
N ALA A 475 -4.40 29.02 25.42
CA ALA A 475 -3.81 28.04 24.51
C ALA A 475 -2.70 28.66 23.65
N SER A 476 -1.58 27.96 23.50
CA SER A 476 -0.54 28.37 22.55
C SER A 476 -1.07 28.18 21.14
N GLY A 477 -1.36 29.28 20.43
CA GLY A 477 -1.64 29.23 19.00
C GLY A 477 -0.35 28.98 18.20
N LYS A 478 -0.19 29.69 17.07
CA LYS A 478 1.09 29.71 16.33
C LYS A 478 2.22 30.41 17.10
N GLU A 479 1.88 31.18 18.12
CA GLU A 479 2.81 31.88 19.00
C GLU A 479 2.66 31.37 20.44
N LYS A 480 3.79 31.27 21.14
CA LYS A 480 3.86 30.83 22.54
C LYS A 480 3.12 31.83 23.43
N SER A 481 2.08 31.37 24.12
CA SER A 481 1.34 32.20 25.08
C SER A 481 2.07 32.26 26.40
N ARG A 482 2.27 33.47 26.91
CA ARG A 482 2.98 33.74 28.17
C ARG A 482 2.10 34.54 29.12
N ALA A 483 2.24 34.26 30.41
CA ALA A 483 1.55 35.01 31.45
C ALA A 483 2.42 35.11 32.71
N ASP A 484 2.44 36.29 33.31
CA ASP A 484 3.04 36.50 34.62
C ASP A 484 2.05 36.12 35.72
N SER A 485 2.52 35.36 36.71
CA SER A 485 1.74 35.03 37.88
C SER A 485 1.39 36.28 38.68
N PRO A 486 0.28 36.27 39.45
CA PRO A 486 0.07 37.26 40.49
C PRO A 486 1.30 37.36 41.40
N LYS A 487 1.64 38.57 41.83
CA LYS A 487 2.65 38.80 42.86
C LYS A 487 2.18 38.20 44.18
N PHE A 488 3.05 37.49 44.88
CA PHE A 488 2.75 37.02 46.23
C PHE A 488 3.96 37.08 47.15
N ASN A 489 3.67 37.24 48.44
CA ASN A 489 4.65 37.46 49.48
C ASN A 489 5.10 36.13 50.05
N VAL A 490 6.40 35.99 50.21
CA VAL A 490 7.06 34.84 50.83
C VAL A 490 7.74 35.34 52.09
N PRO A 491 7.26 34.98 53.29
CA PRO A 491 8.01 35.24 54.51
C PRO A 491 9.26 34.36 54.50
N LEU A 492 10.42 34.99 54.67
CA LEU A 492 11.68 34.30 54.84
C LEU A 492 11.90 34.05 56.33
N SER A 493 11.75 32.80 56.75
CA SER A 493 12.07 32.35 58.10
C SER A 493 13.56 32.04 58.21
N ILE A 494 14.39 33.07 58.13
CA ILE A 494 15.84 32.94 58.23
C ILE A 494 16.24 33.23 59.68
N GLY A 495 17.13 32.41 60.25
CA GLY A 495 17.69 32.69 61.56
C GLY A 495 18.35 34.06 61.59
N PHE A 496 18.22 34.80 62.69
CA PHE A 496 18.72 36.17 62.82
C PHE A 496 20.18 36.34 62.36
N MET A 497 21.05 35.38 62.68
CA MET A 497 22.46 35.40 62.29
C MET A 497 22.67 35.20 60.78
N ASP A 498 21.90 34.32 60.15
CA ASP A 498 21.96 34.09 58.71
C ASP A 498 21.39 35.30 57.95
N ALA A 499 20.37 35.96 58.49
CA ALA A 499 19.81 37.19 57.95
C ALA A 499 20.82 38.36 58.01
N ILE A 500 21.58 38.47 59.10
CA ILE A 500 22.68 39.44 59.22
C ILE A 500 23.80 39.13 58.23
N SER A 501 24.15 37.85 58.05
CA SER A 501 25.19 37.44 57.08
C SER A 501 24.79 37.80 55.65
N LEU A 502 23.56 37.45 55.25
CA LEU A 502 22.96 37.84 53.97
C LEU A 502 22.98 39.36 53.77
N PHE A 503 22.63 40.12 54.81
CA PHE A 503 22.63 41.58 54.74
C PHE A 503 24.04 42.18 54.64
N GLY A 504 25.01 41.62 55.35
CA GLY A 504 26.43 41.99 55.23
C GLY A 504 26.96 41.79 53.81
N GLU A 505 26.60 40.68 53.17
CA GLU A 505 26.94 40.39 51.78
C GLU A 505 26.20 41.30 50.79
N PHE A 506 24.94 41.66 51.08
CA PHE A 506 24.18 42.63 50.28
C PHE A 506 24.86 44.00 50.24
N LEU A 507 25.25 44.51 51.41
CA LEU A 507 25.85 45.83 51.55
C LEU A 507 27.25 45.90 50.95
N SER A 508 28.02 44.82 51.06
CA SER A 508 29.42 44.77 50.58
C SER A 508 29.54 44.49 49.07
N SER A 509 28.62 43.72 48.49
CA SER A 509 28.71 43.36 47.06
C SER A 509 28.21 44.44 46.12
N GLY A 510 27.34 45.36 46.57
CA GLY A 510 26.73 46.39 45.72
C GLY A 510 25.95 45.83 44.51
N ALA A 511 25.78 44.50 44.45
CA ALA A 511 25.34 43.74 43.29
C ALA A 511 24.11 42.90 43.63
N LEU A 512 23.37 42.51 42.59
CA LEU A 512 22.21 41.65 42.68
C LEU A 512 22.53 40.37 43.49
N MET A 513 21.87 40.18 44.62
CA MET A 513 21.81 38.87 45.28
C MET A 513 21.14 37.86 44.32
N ALA A 514 21.81 36.74 44.05
CA ALA A 514 21.26 35.68 43.22
C ALA A 514 20.63 34.61 44.14
N VAL A 515 19.31 34.58 44.21
CA VAL A 515 18.58 33.46 44.84
C VAL A 515 18.30 32.43 43.75
N LYS A 516 18.70 31.17 43.98
CA LYS A 516 18.37 30.06 43.08
C LYS A 516 16.98 29.54 43.46
N VAL A 517 16.03 29.64 42.54
CA VAL A 517 14.68 29.13 42.73
C VAL A 517 14.50 27.84 41.94
N VAL A 518 14.05 26.78 42.62
CA VAL A 518 13.79 25.45 42.05
C VAL A 518 12.32 25.12 42.24
N VAL A 519 11.56 25.00 41.16
CA VAL A 519 10.18 24.52 41.22
C VAL A 519 10.21 23.00 41.35
N LYS A 520 9.73 22.47 42.48
CA LYS A 520 9.72 21.03 42.76
C LYS A 520 8.55 20.32 42.11
N SER A 521 7.37 20.89 42.22
CA SER A 521 6.14 20.34 41.67
C SER A 521 5.17 21.45 41.33
N ALA A 522 4.26 21.17 40.42
CA ALA A 522 3.06 21.98 40.25
C ALA A 522 1.83 21.09 40.13
N LYS A 523 0.71 21.64 40.59
CA LYS A 523 -0.62 21.17 40.27
C LYS A 523 -1.16 22.07 39.18
N VAL A 524 -1.46 21.49 38.02
CA VAL A 524 -2.03 22.23 36.89
C VAL A 524 -3.33 21.55 36.46
N SER A 525 -4.13 22.27 35.70
CA SER A 525 -5.34 21.76 35.09
C SER A 525 -5.29 22.11 33.60
N VAL A 526 -5.36 21.10 32.75
CA VAL A 526 -5.48 21.28 31.30
C VAL A 526 -6.95 21.18 30.98
N ASP A 527 -7.61 22.29 30.65
CA ASP A 527 -9.03 22.32 30.28
C ASP A 527 -9.97 21.62 31.30
N GLY A 528 -9.65 21.73 32.60
CA GLY A 528 -10.41 21.11 33.69
C GLY A 528 -9.92 19.72 34.10
N PHE A 529 -8.91 19.17 33.43
CA PHE A 529 -8.24 17.93 33.81
C PHE A 529 -7.05 18.23 34.72
N VAL A 530 -7.24 17.98 36.02
CA VAL A 530 -6.22 18.20 37.03
C VAL A 530 -5.09 17.18 36.89
N LEU A 531 -3.88 17.68 36.70
CA LEU A 531 -2.63 16.95 36.69
C LEU A 531 -1.86 17.30 37.97
N GLU A 532 -1.42 16.28 38.70
CA GLU A 532 -0.62 16.42 39.93
C GLU A 532 0.78 15.87 39.72
N GLY A 533 1.75 16.36 40.51
CA GLY A 533 3.11 15.82 40.48
C GLY A 533 3.93 16.17 39.24
N LEU A 534 3.55 17.22 38.50
CA LEU A 534 4.37 17.70 37.38
C LEU A 534 5.69 18.24 37.93
N HIS A 535 6.78 17.48 37.72
CA HIS A 535 8.12 17.89 38.08
C HIS A 535 8.74 18.68 36.95
N PHE A 536 9.02 19.96 37.18
CA PHE A 536 9.70 20.81 36.22
C PHE A 536 11.18 20.93 36.59
N ASN A 537 12.06 20.34 35.78
CA ASN A 537 13.49 20.59 35.92
C ASN A 537 13.79 22.01 35.42
N LEU A 538 13.75 22.98 36.33
CA LEU A 538 14.26 24.32 36.10
C LEU A 538 15.69 24.39 36.61
N ASP A 539 16.64 23.94 35.79
CA ASP A 539 18.02 24.28 36.05
C ASP A 539 18.26 25.74 35.70
N ARG A 540 18.49 26.56 36.73
CA ARG A 540 18.99 27.95 36.66
C ARG A 540 18.02 28.94 35.98
N VAL A 541 16.88 29.22 36.61
CA VAL A 541 16.16 30.46 36.31
C VAL A 541 16.89 31.62 36.98
N SER A 542 17.40 32.56 36.19
CA SER A 542 18.10 33.74 36.68
C SER A 542 17.11 34.68 37.36
N VAL A 543 17.16 34.72 38.70
CA VAL A 543 16.39 35.67 39.48
C VAL A 543 17.04 37.04 39.40
N ARG A 544 16.33 38.02 38.84
CA ARG A 544 16.72 39.43 38.93
C ARG A 544 16.06 40.06 40.14
N LEU A 545 16.86 40.35 41.16
CA LEU A 545 16.48 41.30 42.21
C LEU A 545 16.49 42.72 41.65
N ASN A 546 15.32 43.21 41.28
CA ASN A 546 15.14 44.63 40.95
C ASN A 546 14.90 45.42 42.24
N ARG A 547 15.52 46.61 42.34
CA ARG A 547 15.27 47.57 43.41
C ARG A 547 13.88 48.19 43.31
#